data_AF-A0AAV2JLH7-F1
#
_entry.id   AF-A0AAV2JLH7-F1
#
_cell.length_a   1.000
_cell.length_b   1.000
_cell.length_c   1.000
_cell.angle_alpha   90.00
_cell.angle_beta   90.00
_cell.angle_gamma   90.00
#
_symmetry.space_group_name_H-M   'P 1'
#
loop_
_entity.id
_entity.type
_entity.pdbx_description
1 polymer ?
#
loop_
_entity_poly.entity_id
_entity_poly.type
_entity_poly.pdbx_seq_one_letter_code
_entity_poly.pdbx_strand_id
1 'polypeptide(L)'
;MFFVACRLCFLPNWFWERTQLHLWLVPVTSISMAPALVPSLPLLLALLLGSSLSAQAWTQLDYCEPQNHICPMFTLTQDHVVFEERLYAQTQWICSRVLGTGSSDVMAAVENLKAFIQQKNQELGTDVNSDAWPVLISERDQDGEVQYEMCWMVLPHVTLPNTDYSNPGVLVRVDTVPQGTVYVRRFGGTPSIAEARANAVGLRQDLDQAGISYKKDFFYGAGYEGFFSLFHHNEIWIQAA
;
A
#
# COMPACT_ATOMS: atom_id res chain seq x y z
N MET A 1 3.93 56.02 20.30
CA MET A 1 3.20 57.08 19.58
C MET A 1 3.55 56.91 18.11
N PHE A 2 2.61 56.39 17.30
CA PHE A 2 2.45 56.49 15.83
C PHE A 2 3.68 56.27 14.89
N PHE A 3 3.66 55.56 13.77
CA PHE A 3 2.60 55.07 12.88
C PHE A 3 3.11 53.86 12.06
N VAL A 4 2.16 52.98 11.77
CA VAL A 4 2.07 52.05 10.62
C VAL A 4 2.20 52.81 9.28
N ALA A 5 2.78 52.22 8.23
CA ALA A 5 2.07 51.97 6.97
C ALA A 5 2.95 51.53 5.78
N CYS A 6 2.49 50.41 5.21
CA CYS A 6 2.68 49.91 3.87
C CYS A 6 2.31 50.95 2.79
N ARG A 7 3.00 50.92 1.63
CA ARG A 7 2.50 51.52 0.38
C ARG A 7 2.53 50.51 -0.76
N LEU A 8 1.32 50.34 -1.29
CA LEU A 8 0.85 49.63 -2.45
C LEU A 8 1.46 50.09 -3.79
N CYS A 9 1.38 49.15 -4.74
CA CYS A 9 1.19 49.30 -6.20
C CYS A 9 2.32 49.88 -7.05
N PHE A 10 2.87 49.07 -7.96
CA PHE A 10 3.12 49.44 -9.36
C PHE A 10 3.22 48.18 -10.27
N LEU A 11 2.17 47.96 -11.06
CA LEU A 11 2.20 47.47 -12.45
C LEU A 11 1.45 48.56 -13.26
N PRO A 12 1.56 48.71 -14.61
CA PRO A 12 1.76 47.64 -15.60
C PRO A 12 2.50 48.05 -16.92
N ASN A 13 2.41 47.15 -17.91
CA ASN A 13 2.44 47.33 -19.37
C ASN A 13 3.76 47.17 -20.13
N TRP A 14 3.82 46.08 -20.91
CA TRP A 14 4.54 46.02 -22.18
C TRP A 14 3.52 45.98 -23.32
N PHE A 15 3.73 46.87 -24.28
CA PHE A 15 2.80 47.33 -25.30
C PHE A 15 3.25 46.85 -26.69
N TRP A 16 2.26 46.70 -27.56
CA TRP A 16 2.32 46.29 -28.97
C TRP A 16 2.99 47.31 -29.92
N GLU A 17 3.58 46.82 -31.01
CA GLU A 17 3.78 47.55 -32.29
C GLU A 17 2.88 46.90 -33.37
N ARG A 18 1.84 47.55 -33.91
CA ARG A 18 1.73 48.57 -34.99
C ARG A 18 1.90 48.04 -36.44
N THR A 19 0.74 48.01 -37.14
CA THR A 19 0.44 48.58 -38.50
C THR A 19 1.14 47.99 -39.75
N GLN A 20 0.56 47.86 -40.96
CA GLN A 20 -0.66 48.33 -41.63
C GLN A 20 -0.93 47.46 -42.89
N LEU A 21 -2.17 47.53 -43.39
CA LEU A 21 -2.71 46.85 -44.58
C LEU A 21 -2.18 47.39 -45.92
N HIS A 22 -2.05 46.50 -46.91
CA HIS A 22 -2.38 46.81 -48.31
C HIS A 22 -3.10 45.62 -48.96
N LEU A 23 -4.34 45.86 -49.41
CA LEU A 23 -5.14 44.95 -50.24
C LEU A 23 -4.55 44.84 -51.65
N TRP A 24 -4.47 43.62 -52.16
CA TRP A 24 -4.60 43.31 -53.59
C TRP A 24 -5.52 42.08 -53.75
N LEU A 25 -6.56 42.25 -54.56
CA LEU A 25 -7.45 41.20 -55.07
C LEU A 25 -6.78 40.48 -56.24
N VAL A 26 -6.68 39.12 -56.26
CA VAL A 26 -6.88 38.21 -57.45
C VAL A 26 -6.83 36.72 -56.98
N PRO A 27 -7.17 35.72 -57.82
CA PRO A 27 -8.46 35.06 -58.03
C PRO A 27 -8.63 33.70 -57.29
N VAL A 28 -9.86 33.20 -57.28
CA VAL A 28 -10.23 31.84 -56.83
C VAL A 28 -9.59 30.79 -57.75
N THR A 29 -8.68 29.98 -57.22
CA THR A 29 -8.22 28.74 -57.84
C THR A 29 -8.93 27.55 -57.22
N SER A 30 -9.48 26.69 -58.08
CA SER A 30 -10.20 25.46 -57.78
C SER A 30 -9.40 24.51 -56.87
N ILE A 31 -10.01 24.06 -55.77
CA ILE A 31 -9.45 23.03 -54.89
C ILE A 31 -9.61 21.68 -55.61
N SER A 32 -8.49 21.09 -56.05
CA SER A 32 -8.42 19.69 -56.43
C SER A 32 -8.42 18.83 -55.17
N MET A 33 -9.47 18.06 -54.95
CA MET A 33 -9.53 17.08 -53.85
C MET A 33 -8.51 15.97 -54.12
N ALA A 34 -7.52 15.81 -53.23
CA ALA A 34 -6.68 14.63 -53.19
C ALA A 34 -7.53 13.42 -52.71
N PRO A 35 -7.34 12.21 -53.25
CA PRO A 35 -8.08 11.04 -52.80
C PRO A 35 -7.67 10.68 -51.36
N ALA A 36 -8.67 10.45 -50.52
CA ALA A 36 -8.48 9.96 -49.16
C ALA A 36 -7.76 8.60 -49.22
N LEU A 37 -6.60 8.52 -48.57
CA LEU A 37 -5.87 7.28 -48.36
C LEU A 37 -6.69 6.38 -47.43
N VAL A 38 -7.26 5.32 -47.99
CA VAL A 38 -7.91 4.24 -47.21
C VAL A 38 -6.79 3.39 -46.60
N PRO A 39 -6.61 3.35 -45.28
CA PRO A 39 -5.60 2.50 -44.68
C PRO A 39 -5.90 1.03 -44.99
N SER A 40 -4.89 0.29 -45.43
CA SER A 40 -5.03 -1.12 -45.79
C SER A 40 -5.35 -1.96 -44.55
N LEU A 41 -6.21 -2.97 -44.73
CA LEU A 41 -6.68 -3.91 -43.71
C LEU A 41 -5.59 -4.48 -42.74
N PRO A 42 -4.33 -4.77 -43.15
CA PRO A 42 -3.31 -5.22 -42.20
C PRO A 42 -2.87 -4.15 -41.19
N LEU A 43 -3.00 -2.86 -41.50
CA LEU A 43 -2.68 -1.77 -40.57
C LEU A 43 -3.72 -1.66 -39.43
N LEU A 44 -4.98 -1.98 -39.73
CA LEU A 44 -6.06 -2.07 -38.75
C LEU A 44 -5.89 -3.28 -37.80
N LEU A 45 -5.37 -4.42 -38.30
CA LEU A 45 -5.08 -5.57 -37.44
C LEU A 45 -3.91 -5.33 -36.48
N ALA A 46 -2.87 -4.60 -36.91
CA ALA A 46 -1.73 -4.26 -36.04
C ALA A 46 -2.13 -3.31 -34.89
N LEU A 47 -3.10 -2.43 -35.12
CA LEU A 47 -3.67 -1.54 -34.08
C LEU A 47 -4.56 -2.31 -33.08
N LEU A 48 -5.22 -3.38 -33.50
CA LEU A 48 -6.05 -4.21 -32.62
C LEU A 48 -5.25 -5.17 -31.72
N LEU A 49 -3.99 -5.47 -32.06
CA LEU A 49 -3.12 -6.34 -31.25
C LEU A 49 -2.17 -5.57 -30.30
N GLY A 50 -2.18 -4.24 -30.34
CA GLY A 50 -1.17 -3.40 -29.68
C GLY A 50 -1.60 -2.68 -28.39
N SER A 51 -2.76 -2.96 -27.81
CA SER A 51 -3.24 -2.16 -26.66
C SER A 51 -4.06 -2.94 -25.64
N SER A 52 -3.37 -3.82 -24.90
CA SER A 52 -3.82 -4.16 -23.55
C SER A 52 -2.62 -4.40 -22.63
N LEU A 53 -1.69 -3.44 -22.58
CA LEU A 53 -1.00 -3.19 -21.32
C LEU A 53 -1.99 -2.36 -20.49
N SER A 54 -2.95 -3.04 -19.84
CA SER A 54 -3.64 -2.40 -18.73
C SER A 54 -2.56 -2.18 -17.67
N ALA A 55 -2.16 -0.93 -17.46
CA ALA A 55 -1.51 -0.58 -16.21
C ALA A 55 -2.49 -1.03 -15.12
N GLN A 56 -2.16 -2.11 -14.40
CA GLN A 56 -2.98 -2.49 -13.25
C GLN A 56 -2.92 -1.30 -12.30
N ALA A 57 -4.05 -0.58 -12.19
CA ALA A 57 -4.17 0.50 -11.24
C ALA A 57 -4.10 -0.13 -9.86
N TRP A 58 -3.06 0.21 -9.10
CA TRP A 58 -2.96 -0.20 -7.71
C TRP A 58 -4.18 0.31 -6.96
N THR A 59 -4.88 -0.59 -6.29
CA THR A 59 -5.97 -0.26 -5.39
C THR A 59 -5.34 0.11 -4.05
N GLN A 60 -5.58 1.34 -3.60
CA GLN A 60 -5.23 1.76 -2.25
C GLN A 60 -6.48 1.59 -1.38
N LEU A 61 -6.32 1.08 -0.15
CA LEU A 61 -7.45 0.85 0.75
C LEU A 61 -8.14 2.18 1.07
N ASP A 62 -9.46 2.19 0.99
CA ASP A 62 -10.32 3.36 1.26
C ASP A 62 -10.11 3.95 2.67
N TYR A 63 -9.51 3.21 3.59
CA TYR A 63 -9.20 3.64 4.96
C TYR A 63 -7.79 4.22 5.14
N CYS A 64 -6.89 4.03 4.17
CA CYS A 64 -5.54 4.59 4.22
C CYS A 64 -5.49 6.03 3.69
N GLU A 65 -6.30 6.35 2.67
CA GLU A 65 -6.34 7.68 2.04
C GLU A 65 -6.86 8.79 2.98
N PRO A 66 -7.99 8.63 3.71
CA PRO A 66 -8.55 9.72 4.50
C PRO A 66 -7.69 10.13 5.70
N GLN A 67 -6.84 9.21 6.16
CA GLN A 67 -6.01 9.39 7.35
C GLN A 67 -4.53 9.63 7.01
N ASN A 68 -4.19 9.74 5.72
CA ASN A 68 -2.82 9.94 5.23
C ASN A 68 -1.83 8.86 5.73
N HIS A 69 -2.33 7.63 5.93
CA HIS A 69 -1.51 6.49 6.32
C HIS A 69 -0.88 5.80 5.11
N ILE A 70 0.34 5.33 5.27
CA ILE A 70 1.09 4.64 4.22
C ILE A 70 0.81 3.15 4.32
N CYS A 71 0.23 2.57 3.27
CA CYS A 71 -0.20 1.18 3.24
C CYS A 71 0.49 0.37 2.13
N PRO A 72 0.64 -0.96 2.30
CA PRO A 72 1.08 -1.84 1.23
C PRO A 72 0.20 -1.70 0.00
N MET A 73 0.83 -1.46 -1.15
CA MET A 73 0.14 -1.39 -2.43
C MET A 73 -0.30 -2.78 -2.87
N PHE A 74 -1.54 -2.92 -3.35
CA PHE A 74 -2.00 -4.16 -3.98
C PHE A 74 -2.93 -3.89 -5.17
N THR A 75 -3.14 -4.92 -5.97
CA THR A 75 -4.23 -4.96 -6.96
C THR A 75 -5.28 -5.95 -6.47
N LEU A 76 -6.54 -5.53 -6.40
CA LEU A 76 -7.65 -6.44 -6.11
C LEU A 76 -7.85 -7.35 -7.32
N THR A 77 -7.47 -8.63 -7.21
CA THR A 77 -7.59 -9.60 -8.31
C THR A 77 -8.96 -10.26 -8.34
N GLN A 78 -9.55 -10.50 -7.17
CA GLN A 78 -10.91 -11.02 -7.04
C GLN A 78 -11.58 -10.53 -5.77
N ASP A 79 -12.85 -10.13 -5.89
CA ASP A 79 -13.70 -9.76 -4.75
C ASP A 79 -14.77 -10.83 -4.57
N HIS A 80 -14.57 -11.72 -3.59
CA HIS A 80 -15.57 -12.71 -3.22
C HIS A 80 -16.50 -12.13 -2.14
N VAL A 81 -17.69 -12.71 -2.01
CA VAL A 81 -18.70 -12.23 -1.06
C VAL A 81 -18.18 -12.17 0.39
N VAL A 82 -17.24 -13.05 0.77
CA VAL A 82 -16.78 -13.21 2.15
C VAL A 82 -15.27 -12.99 2.35
N PHE A 83 -14.50 -12.85 1.27
CA PHE A 83 -13.06 -12.54 1.32
C PHE A 83 -12.59 -11.89 0.01
N GLU A 84 -11.44 -11.23 0.04
CA GLU A 84 -10.79 -10.66 -1.14
C GLU A 84 -9.52 -11.41 -1.50
N GLU A 85 -9.19 -11.45 -2.78
CA GLU A 85 -7.88 -11.83 -3.29
C GLU A 85 -7.12 -10.56 -3.70
N ARG A 86 -5.97 -10.32 -3.05
CA ARG A 86 -5.14 -9.14 -3.26
C ARG A 86 -3.74 -9.56 -3.70
N LEU A 87 -3.27 -9.02 -4.82
CA LEU A 87 -1.88 -9.14 -5.25
C LEU A 87 -1.07 -7.98 -4.67
N TYR A 88 -0.37 -8.21 -3.56
CA TYR A 88 0.47 -7.18 -2.93
C TYR A 88 1.79 -7.01 -3.68
N ALA A 89 2.23 -5.76 -3.82
CA ALA A 89 3.59 -5.44 -4.26
C ALA A 89 4.62 -5.91 -3.23
N GLN A 90 5.88 -5.97 -3.65
CA GLN A 90 6.99 -6.21 -2.73
C GLN A 90 7.02 -5.13 -1.65
N THR A 91 7.20 -5.55 -0.39
CA THR A 91 7.27 -4.66 0.78
C THR A 91 8.37 -5.12 1.72
N GLN A 92 8.90 -4.20 2.52
CA GLN A 92 9.83 -4.54 3.59
C GLN A 92 9.13 -4.37 4.95
N TRP A 93 9.41 -5.28 5.88
CA TRP A 93 8.80 -5.33 7.20
C TRP A 93 9.87 -5.51 8.27
N ILE A 94 9.70 -4.82 9.39
CA ILE A 94 10.50 -5.03 10.61
C ILE A 94 9.62 -5.74 11.61
N CYS A 95 10.05 -6.92 12.03
CA CYS A 95 9.29 -7.80 12.89
C CYS A 95 10.02 -8.02 14.21
N SER A 96 9.33 -7.92 15.34
CA SER A 96 9.84 -8.39 16.64
C SER A 96 9.12 -9.67 17.04
N ARG A 97 9.89 -10.64 17.52
CA ARG A 97 9.37 -11.93 18.00
C ARG A 97 9.63 -12.11 19.48
N VAL A 98 8.63 -12.66 20.17
CA VAL A 98 8.70 -13.04 21.58
C VAL A 98 8.14 -14.45 21.76
N LEU A 99 8.74 -15.19 22.70
CA LEU A 99 8.15 -16.42 23.22
C LEU A 99 7.07 -16.04 24.21
N GLY A 100 5.92 -16.70 24.18
CA GLY A 100 4.87 -16.41 25.15
C GLY A 100 3.49 -16.88 24.73
N THR A 101 2.55 -16.84 25.67
CA THR A 101 1.19 -17.37 25.47
C THR A 101 0.10 -16.31 25.63
N GLY A 102 0.45 -15.08 26.04
CA GLY A 102 -0.52 -14.08 26.45
C GLY A 102 -0.33 -12.68 25.84
N SER A 103 -1.34 -11.84 26.04
CA SER A 103 -1.35 -10.45 25.57
C SER A 103 -0.21 -9.58 26.13
N SER A 104 0.31 -9.90 27.32
CA SER A 104 1.49 -9.22 27.88
C SER A 104 2.74 -9.42 27.02
N ASP A 105 2.89 -10.60 26.42
CA ASP A 105 4.04 -10.92 25.58
C ASP A 105 3.92 -10.15 24.26
N VAL A 106 2.73 -10.07 23.68
CA VAL A 106 2.43 -9.21 22.51
C VAL A 106 2.81 -7.76 22.80
N MET A 107 2.48 -7.23 23.99
CA MET A 107 2.87 -5.87 24.37
C MET A 107 4.39 -5.71 24.52
N ALA A 108 5.10 -6.72 25.04
CA ALA A 108 6.56 -6.70 25.07
C ALA A 108 7.15 -6.67 23.65
N ALA A 109 6.60 -7.45 22.70
CA ALA A 109 7.00 -7.39 21.29
C ALA A 109 6.80 -5.98 20.69
N VAL A 110 5.71 -5.30 21.08
CA VAL A 110 5.44 -3.91 20.68
C VAL A 110 6.51 -2.96 21.18
N GLU A 111 6.82 -3.00 22.47
CA GLU A 111 7.81 -2.10 23.09
C GLU A 111 9.20 -2.31 22.49
N ASN A 112 9.58 -3.56 22.31
CA ASN A 112 10.84 -3.96 21.70
C ASN A 112 10.98 -3.44 20.26
N LEU A 113 9.93 -3.60 19.45
CA LEU A 113 9.94 -3.12 18.08
C LEU A 113 10.01 -1.59 18.01
N LYS A 114 9.30 -0.88 18.90
CA LYS A 114 9.37 0.59 19.01
C LYS A 114 10.78 1.07 19.36
N ALA A 115 11.42 0.44 20.34
CA ALA A 115 12.78 0.79 20.75
C ALA A 115 13.78 0.61 19.60
N PHE A 116 13.67 -0.50 18.87
CA PHE A 116 14.51 -0.78 17.71
C PHE A 116 14.31 0.26 16.60
N ILE A 117 13.06 0.58 16.26
CA ILE A 117 12.75 1.58 15.24
C ILE A 117 13.28 2.96 15.64
N GLN A 118 13.11 3.34 16.91
CA GLN A 118 13.65 4.61 17.40
C GLN A 118 15.17 4.68 17.24
N GLN A 119 15.89 3.60 17.53
CA GLN A 119 17.32 3.51 17.28
C GLN A 119 17.64 3.68 15.79
N LYS A 120 16.91 3.01 14.90
CA LYS A 120 17.12 3.13 13.45
C LYS A 120 16.80 4.52 12.91
N ASN A 121 15.77 5.17 13.41
CA ASN A 121 15.47 6.56 13.04
C ASN A 121 16.64 7.49 13.38
N GLN A 122 17.29 7.29 14.54
CA GLN A 122 18.47 8.06 14.95
C GLN A 122 19.70 7.77 14.08
N GLU A 123 19.95 6.51 13.75
CA GLU A 123 21.08 6.09 12.90
C GLU A 123 20.97 6.62 11.46
N LEU A 124 19.75 6.63 10.90
CA LEU A 124 19.50 7.03 9.51
C LEU A 124 19.16 8.51 9.34
N GLY A 125 18.75 9.19 10.41
CA GLY A 125 18.29 10.58 10.35
C GLY A 125 16.95 10.74 9.60
N THR A 126 16.17 9.68 9.46
CA THR A 126 14.85 9.66 8.82
C THR A 126 13.94 8.66 9.51
N ASP A 127 12.63 8.85 9.39
CA ASP A 127 11.66 7.90 9.94
C ASP A 127 11.59 6.62 9.12
N VAL A 128 11.58 5.49 9.81
CA VAL A 128 11.56 4.16 9.20
C VAL A 128 10.15 3.64 8.91
N ASN A 129 9.17 3.98 9.74
CA ASN A 129 7.80 3.41 9.68
C ASN A 129 6.67 4.38 10.06
N SER A 130 6.95 5.70 10.19
CA SER A 130 5.93 6.64 10.66
C SER A 130 4.67 6.58 9.80
N ASP A 131 3.51 6.51 10.46
CA ASP A 131 2.19 6.44 9.86
C ASP A 131 1.96 5.26 8.88
N ALA A 132 2.76 4.18 9.00
CA ALA A 132 2.60 2.98 8.18
C ALA A 132 1.60 1.97 8.79
N TRP A 133 0.63 1.55 7.99
CA TRP A 133 -0.39 0.55 8.32
C TRP A 133 -0.42 -0.59 7.30
N PRO A 134 -0.98 -1.76 7.64
CA PRO A 134 -1.38 -2.18 8.98
C PRO A 134 -0.18 -2.59 9.83
N VAL A 135 -0.41 -2.78 11.12
CA VAL A 135 0.44 -3.62 11.97
C VAL A 135 0.05 -5.07 11.74
N LEU A 136 1.02 -5.92 11.42
CA LEU A 136 0.77 -7.36 11.29
C LEU A 136 1.13 -8.06 12.60
N ILE A 137 0.26 -8.95 13.05
CA ILE A 137 0.46 -9.83 14.20
C ILE A 137 0.27 -11.26 13.72
N SER A 138 1.23 -12.14 14.02
CA SER A 138 1.07 -13.57 13.76
C SER A 138 1.35 -14.37 15.01
N GLU A 139 0.74 -15.54 15.04
CA GLU A 139 0.99 -16.59 16.00
C GLU A 139 1.59 -17.77 15.24
N ARG A 140 2.66 -18.35 15.79
CA ARG A 140 3.23 -19.61 15.31
C ARG A 140 3.39 -20.55 16.49
N ASP A 141 3.10 -21.82 16.27
CA ASP A 141 3.55 -22.90 17.15
C ASP A 141 4.89 -23.40 16.59
N GLN A 142 5.94 -23.25 17.38
CA GLN A 142 7.25 -23.78 17.04
C GLN A 142 7.73 -24.65 18.20
N ASP A 143 7.91 -25.94 17.92
CA ASP A 143 8.39 -26.94 18.88
C ASP A 143 7.53 -27.07 20.16
N GLY A 144 6.22 -26.80 20.04
CA GLY A 144 5.27 -26.84 21.17
C GLY A 144 5.24 -25.56 22.00
N GLU A 145 5.96 -24.51 21.57
CA GLU A 145 5.92 -23.19 22.16
C GLU A 145 5.22 -22.21 21.23
N VAL A 146 4.25 -21.48 21.78
CA VAL A 146 3.59 -20.38 21.07
C VAL A 146 4.55 -19.19 21.00
N GLN A 147 4.70 -18.66 19.79
CA GLN A 147 5.48 -17.48 19.51
C GLN A 147 4.58 -16.43 18.86
N TYR A 148 4.65 -15.22 19.40
CA TYR A 148 4.01 -14.07 18.79
C TYR A 148 5.04 -13.24 18.05
N GLU A 149 4.63 -12.78 16.89
CA GLU A 149 5.44 -11.90 16.07
C GLU A 149 4.61 -10.72 15.63
N MET A 150 5.16 -9.52 15.81
CA MET A 150 4.56 -8.29 15.35
C MET A 150 5.46 -7.61 14.33
N CYS A 151 4.89 -7.13 13.24
CA CYS A 151 5.62 -6.47 12.16
C CYS A 151 5.02 -5.11 11.81
N TRP A 152 5.91 -4.14 11.57
CA TRP A 152 5.58 -2.87 10.93
C TRP A 152 6.23 -2.76 9.56
N MET A 153 5.48 -2.22 8.61
CA MET A 153 6.00 -1.96 7.27
C MET A 153 7.05 -0.85 7.33
N VAL A 154 8.15 -1.05 6.60
CA VAL A 154 9.16 -0.02 6.34
C VAL A 154 8.65 0.88 5.23
N LEU A 155 8.85 2.19 5.38
CA LEU A 155 8.46 3.16 4.38
C LEU A 155 9.12 2.88 3.02
N PRO A 156 8.42 3.01 1.88
CA PRO A 156 8.95 2.62 0.57
C PRO A 156 10.24 3.34 0.14
N HIS A 157 10.53 4.51 0.71
CA HIS A 157 11.74 5.29 0.42
C HIS A 157 12.93 4.96 1.35
N VAL A 158 12.69 4.13 2.37
CA VAL A 158 13.71 3.64 3.30
C VAL A 158 14.12 2.23 2.89
N THR A 159 15.41 1.93 2.96
CA THR A 159 15.93 0.58 2.71
C THR A 159 16.76 0.14 3.90
N LEU A 160 16.34 -0.94 4.53
CA LEU A 160 17.11 -1.62 5.57
C LEU A 160 17.70 -2.92 5.00
N PRO A 161 18.89 -3.35 5.45
CA PRO A 161 19.42 -4.65 5.07
C PRO A 161 18.58 -5.76 5.69
N ASN A 162 18.37 -6.86 4.95
CA ASN A 162 17.76 -8.06 5.52
C ASN A 162 18.71 -8.65 6.55
N THR A 163 18.32 -8.62 7.82
CA THR A 163 19.18 -9.06 8.93
C THR A 163 18.37 -9.30 10.19
N ASP A 164 18.93 -10.15 11.05
CA ASP A 164 18.43 -10.42 12.39
C ASP A 164 19.28 -9.63 13.40
N TYR A 165 18.61 -8.82 14.20
CA TYR A 165 19.19 -8.12 15.33
C TYR A 165 18.84 -8.86 16.61
N SER A 166 19.85 -9.47 17.21
CA SER A 166 19.73 -10.12 18.51
C SER A 166 20.12 -9.13 19.60
N ASN A 167 19.12 -8.59 20.32
CA ASN A 167 19.32 -7.97 21.64
C ASN A 167 18.89 -8.98 22.72
N PRO A 168 19.44 -8.94 23.95
CA PRO A 168 19.06 -9.88 25.00
C PRO A 168 17.53 -9.91 25.21
N GLY A 169 16.90 -11.06 24.90
CA GLY A 169 15.44 -11.25 25.04
C GLY A 169 14.59 -10.78 23.86
N VAL A 170 15.19 -10.25 22.79
CA VAL A 170 14.46 -9.72 21.62
C VAL A 170 15.15 -10.11 20.33
N LEU A 171 14.41 -10.82 19.48
CA LEU A 171 14.79 -11.03 18.10
C LEU A 171 14.00 -10.02 17.25
N VAL A 172 14.72 -9.09 16.61
CA VAL A 172 14.15 -8.20 15.60
C VAL A 172 14.69 -8.60 14.23
N ARG A 173 13.80 -8.79 13.27
CA ARG A 173 14.07 -9.24 11.91
C ARG A 173 13.64 -8.18 10.93
N VAL A 174 14.45 -7.93 9.91
CA VAL A 174 14.04 -7.15 8.75
C VAL A 174 13.91 -8.09 7.55
N ASP A 175 12.73 -8.16 6.98
CA ASP A 175 12.44 -9.01 5.82
C ASP A 175 11.86 -8.22 4.66
N THR A 176 12.36 -8.51 3.46
CA THR A 176 11.65 -8.18 2.23
C THR A 176 10.67 -9.30 1.90
N VAL A 177 9.39 -8.98 1.96
CA VAL A 177 8.30 -9.85 1.51
C VAL A 177 8.13 -9.63 0.00
N PRO A 178 8.33 -10.67 -0.83
CA PRO A 178 8.17 -10.54 -2.28
C PRO A 178 6.71 -10.25 -2.66
N GLN A 179 6.49 -9.78 -3.89
CA GLN A 179 5.15 -9.70 -4.46
C GLN A 179 4.46 -11.06 -4.34
N GLY A 180 3.20 -11.07 -3.93
CA GLY A 180 2.46 -12.31 -3.73
C GLY A 180 0.97 -12.09 -3.49
N THR A 181 0.21 -13.14 -3.76
CA THR A 181 -1.23 -13.17 -3.52
C THR A 181 -1.52 -13.43 -2.05
N VAL A 182 -2.42 -12.63 -1.49
CA VAL A 182 -2.93 -12.74 -0.12
C VAL A 182 -4.45 -12.75 -0.16
N TYR A 183 -5.03 -13.71 0.54
CA TYR A 183 -6.46 -13.79 0.79
C TYR A 183 -6.80 -13.04 2.07
N VAL A 184 -7.77 -12.12 1.99
CA VAL A 184 -8.12 -11.20 3.06
C VAL A 184 -9.56 -11.34 3.50
N ARG A 185 -9.78 -11.64 4.78
CA ARG A 185 -11.11 -11.58 5.43
C ARG A 185 -11.19 -10.35 6.32
N ARG A 186 -12.19 -9.50 6.11
CA ARG A 186 -12.47 -8.32 6.94
C ARG A 186 -13.39 -8.70 8.10
N PHE A 187 -13.15 -8.15 9.28
CA PHE A 187 -14.02 -8.31 10.45
C PHE A 187 -13.98 -7.08 11.36
N GLY A 188 -15.10 -6.80 12.02
CA GLY A 188 -15.23 -5.71 13.00
C GLY A 188 -15.08 -6.19 14.45
N GLY A 189 -15.34 -5.29 15.38
CA GLY A 189 -15.26 -5.57 16.83
C GLY A 189 -13.87 -5.37 17.41
N THR A 190 -13.73 -5.56 18.73
CA THR A 190 -12.47 -5.37 19.43
C THR A 190 -11.45 -6.44 19.03
N PRO A 191 -10.25 -6.07 18.56
CA PRO A 191 -9.24 -7.04 18.16
C PRO A 191 -8.82 -7.91 19.36
N SER A 192 -8.83 -9.23 19.16
CA SER A 192 -8.31 -10.20 20.12
C SER A 192 -7.74 -11.42 19.40
N ILE A 193 -6.87 -12.17 20.09
CA ILE A 193 -6.29 -13.42 19.56
C ILE A 193 -7.40 -14.44 19.25
N ALA A 194 -8.44 -14.51 20.09
CA ALA A 194 -9.58 -15.42 19.89
C ALA A 194 -10.37 -15.09 18.62
N GLU A 195 -10.71 -13.81 18.42
CA GLU A 195 -11.39 -13.35 17.21
C GLU A 195 -10.52 -13.57 15.97
N ALA A 196 -9.21 -13.33 16.07
CA ALA A 196 -8.31 -13.54 14.96
C ALA A 196 -8.26 -15.02 14.53
N ARG A 197 -8.15 -15.94 15.50
CA ARG A 197 -8.21 -17.39 15.22
C ARG A 197 -9.54 -17.82 14.62
N ALA A 198 -10.66 -17.33 15.15
CA ALA A 198 -12.00 -17.66 14.64
C ALA A 198 -12.17 -17.20 13.18
N ASN A 199 -11.74 -15.98 12.86
CA ASN A 199 -11.79 -15.44 11.49
C ASN A 199 -10.81 -16.14 10.55
N ALA A 200 -9.64 -16.58 11.04
CA ALA A 200 -8.71 -17.40 10.27
C ALA A 200 -9.29 -18.78 9.93
N VAL A 201 -9.97 -19.44 10.88
CA VAL A 201 -10.69 -20.69 10.61
C VAL A 201 -11.76 -20.49 9.55
N GLY A 202 -12.56 -19.42 9.67
CA GLY A 202 -13.58 -19.08 8.69
C GLY A 202 -12.98 -18.85 7.29
N LEU A 203 -11.92 -18.05 7.18
CA LEU A 203 -11.26 -17.81 5.89
C LEU A 203 -10.73 -19.10 5.26
N ARG A 204 -10.13 -19.99 6.05
CA ARG A 204 -9.64 -21.29 5.56
C ARG A 204 -10.77 -22.16 5.02
N GLN A 205 -11.91 -22.19 5.71
CA GLN A 205 -13.10 -22.93 5.24
C GLN A 205 -13.63 -22.36 3.91
N ASP A 206 -13.69 -21.03 3.78
CA ASP A 206 -14.13 -20.38 2.55
C ASP A 206 -13.18 -20.66 1.38
N LEU A 207 -11.86 -20.65 1.63
CA LEU A 207 -10.83 -21.00 0.64
C LEU A 207 -10.90 -22.48 0.23
N ASP A 208 -11.07 -23.40 1.21
CA ASP A 208 -11.22 -24.83 0.95
C ASP A 208 -12.49 -25.10 0.12
N GLN A 209 -13.61 -24.43 0.43
CA GLN A 209 -14.85 -24.53 -0.33
C GLN A 209 -14.73 -24.01 -1.76
N ALA A 210 -13.93 -22.95 -1.95
CA ALA A 210 -13.62 -22.40 -3.28
C ALA A 210 -12.58 -23.23 -4.05
N GLY A 211 -11.96 -24.25 -3.44
CA GLY A 211 -10.90 -25.04 -4.06
C GLY A 211 -9.58 -24.28 -4.23
N ILE A 212 -9.35 -23.24 -3.43
CA ILE A 212 -8.19 -22.36 -3.52
C ILE A 212 -7.07 -22.88 -2.60
N SER A 213 -5.83 -22.93 -3.13
CA SER A 213 -4.67 -23.35 -2.35
C SER A 213 -4.02 -22.17 -1.60
N TYR A 214 -3.61 -22.43 -0.35
CA TYR A 214 -3.05 -21.43 0.55
C TYR A 214 -2.08 -22.04 1.56
N LYS A 215 -1.25 -21.19 2.20
CA LYS A 215 -0.35 -21.62 3.29
C LYS A 215 -1.15 -21.87 4.57
N LYS A 216 -1.06 -23.10 5.09
CA LYS A 216 -1.85 -23.54 6.25
C LYS A 216 -1.21 -23.24 7.59
N ASP A 217 0.11 -23.03 7.59
CA ASP A 217 0.93 -23.05 8.80
C ASP A 217 0.75 -21.81 9.67
N PHE A 218 0.39 -20.66 9.08
CA PHE A 218 0.20 -19.42 9.83
C PHE A 218 -0.79 -18.48 9.12
N PHE A 219 -1.18 -17.42 9.82
CA PHE A 219 -1.94 -16.30 9.30
C PHE A 219 -1.42 -15.01 9.93
N TYR A 220 -1.72 -13.86 9.34
CA TYR A 220 -1.54 -12.57 9.99
C TYR A 220 -2.90 -11.99 10.35
N GLY A 221 -3.04 -11.47 11.57
CA GLY A 221 -4.00 -10.43 11.89
C GLY A 221 -3.42 -9.08 11.51
N ALA A 222 -4.16 -8.28 10.75
CA ALA A 222 -3.79 -6.94 10.36
C ALA A 222 -4.68 -5.94 11.13
N GLY A 223 -4.03 -5.12 11.96
CA GLY A 223 -4.67 -4.06 12.74
C GLY A 223 -4.31 -2.69 12.21
N TYR A 224 -5.30 -1.82 12.07
CA TYR A 224 -5.14 -0.49 11.50
C TYR A 224 -5.24 0.55 12.61
N GLU A 225 -6.27 0.48 13.44
CA GLU A 225 -6.49 1.46 14.50
C GLU A 225 -5.82 1.08 15.83
N GLY A 226 -5.58 2.10 16.67
CA GLY A 226 -5.05 1.89 18.02
C GLY A 226 -6.01 1.09 18.90
N PHE A 227 -5.48 0.38 19.89
CA PHE A 227 -6.22 -0.56 20.77
C PHE A 227 -7.47 0.03 21.44
N PHE A 228 -7.49 1.34 21.72
CA PHE A 228 -8.61 2.03 22.40
C PHE A 228 -9.63 2.66 21.44
N SER A 229 -9.55 2.37 20.15
CA SER A 229 -10.49 2.92 19.16
C SER A 229 -11.89 2.35 19.35
N LEU A 230 -12.92 3.16 19.07
CA LEU A 230 -14.32 2.72 19.21
C LEU A 230 -14.79 1.85 18.03
N PHE A 231 -14.15 2.01 16.88
CA PHE A 231 -14.37 1.23 15.68
C PHE A 231 -13.02 0.70 15.22
N HIS A 232 -12.99 -0.57 14.88
CA HIS A 232 -11.80 -1.23 14.37
C HIS A 232 -12.12 -1.85 13.02
N HIS A 233 -11.24 -1.59 12.08
CA HIS A 233 -11.11 -2.34 10.86
C HIS A 233 -10.03 -3.39 11.08
N ASN A 234 -10.42 -4.66 11.18
CA ASN A 234 -9.48 -5.75 11.35
C ASN A 234 -9.52 -6.67 10.14
N GLU A 235 -8.38 -7.26 9.81
CA GLU A 235 -8.27 -8.18 8.71
C GLU A 235 -7.51 -9.45 9.12
N ILE A 236 -7.86 -10.58 8.51
CA ILE A 236 -7.05 -11.79 8.50
C ILE A 236 -6.46 -11.99 7.12
N TRP A 237 -5.16 -12.20 7.07
CA TRP A 237 -4.38 -12.39 5.85
C TRP A 237 -3.78 -13.80 5.83
N ILE A 238 -4.05 -14.53 4.75
CA ILE A 238 -3.44 -15.84 4.48
C ILE A 238 -2.80 -15.79 3.10
N GLN A 239 -1.54 -16.19 3.00
CA GLN A 239 -0.81 -16.18 1.73
C GLN A 239 -1.24 -17.35 0.83
N ALA A 240 -1.22 -17.12 -0.48
CA ALA A 240 -1.28 -18.19 -1.47
C ALA A 240 -0.12 -19.19 -1.31
N ALA A 241 -0.39 -20.45 -1.70
CA ALA A 241 0.57 -21.55 -1.64
C ALA A 241 1.68 -21.44 -2.69
#